data_AF-A0A090T6P8-F1
#
_entry.id   AF-A0A090T6P8-F1
#
_cell.length_a   1.000
_cell.length_b   1.000
_cell.length_c   1.000
_cell.angle_alpha   90.00
_cell.angle_beta   90.00
_cell.angle_gamma   90.00
#
_symmetry.space_group_name_H-M   'P 1'
#
loop_
_entity.id
_entity.type
_entity.pdbx_description
1 polymer ?
#
loop_
_entity_poly.entity_id
_entity_poly.type
_entity_poly.pdbx_seq_one_letter_code
_entity_poly.pdbx_strand_id
1 'polypeptide(L)' 'MGYSYLRGRNKAQAELAAVIDGLLQTQSHHEQLMRMVIEPLAAMKQEQQQLRAKEVATSKVDFFTMVRGED' A
#
# COMPACT_ATOMS: atom_id res chain seq x y z
N MET A 1 -3.48 7.16 -22.37
CA MET A 1 -2.10 7.67 -22.16
C MET A 1 -1.77 7.46 -20.70
N GLY A 2 -0.58 6.95 -20.38
CA GLY A 2 -0.20 6.63 -19.01
C GLY A 2 0.69 7.68 -18.37
N TYR A 3 0.54 7.88 -17.05
CA TYR A 3 1.28 8.88 -16.28
C TYR A 3 1.85 8.28 -15.00
N SER A 4 2.97 8.83 -14.52
CA SER A 4 3.53 8.44 -13.22
C SER A 4 4.21 9.58 -12.52
N TYR A 5 4.06 9.64 -11.19
CA TYR A 5 4.85 10.48 -10.31
C TYR A 5 5.29 9.64 -9.13
N LEU A 6 6.61 9.54 -8.91
CA LEU A 6 7.17 8.79 -7.80
C LEU A 6 8.06 9.67 -6.93
N ARG A 7 8.10 9.32 -5.63
CA ARG A 7 8.98 9.97 -4.67
C ARG A 7 10.38 9.35 -4.81
N GLY A 8 11.37 10.18 -5.12
CA GLY A 8 12.75 9.75 -5.34
C GLY A 8 13.27 10.12 -6.72
N ARG A 9 14.36 9.48 -7.16
CA ARG A 9 15.07 9.81 -8.41
C ARG A 9 15.21 8.62 -9.36
N ASN A 10 14.54 7.51 -9.09
CA ASN A 10 14.62 6.33 -9.94
C ASN A 10 13.75 6.51 -11.19
N LYS A 11 14.38 6.96 -12.28
CA LYS A 11 13.70 7.23 -13.55
C LYS A 11 13.14 5.97 -14.21
N ALA A 12 13.86 4.85 -14.13
CA ALA A 12 13.41 3.58 -14.72
C ALA A 12 12.10 3.10 -14.06
N GLN A 13 11.97 3.28 -12.75
CA GLN A 13 10.73 2.95 -12.04
C GLN A 13 9.58 3.87 -12.43
N ALA A 14 9.86 5.15 -12.73
CA ALA A 14 8.83 6.11 -13.14
C ALA A 14 8.31 5.73 -14.52
N GLU A 15 9.23 5.51 -15.46
CA GLU A 15 8.89 5.08 -16.80
C GLU A 15 8.05 3.79 -16.80
N LEU A 16 8.46 2.78 -16.03
CA LEU A 16 7.71 1.53 -15.91
C LEU A 16 6.30 1.77 -15.35
N ALA A 17 6.15 2.61 -14.32
CA ALA A 17 4.85 2.94 -13.75
C ALA A 17 3.94 3.65 -14.75
N ALA A 18 4.47 4.57 -15.56
CA ALA A 18 3.71 5.26 -16.60
C ALA A 18 3.27 4.30 -17.71
N VAL A 19 4.12 3.35 -18.10
CA VAL A 19 3.76 2.31 -19.08
C VAL A 19 2.66 1.42 -18.54
N ILE A 20 2.77 0.94 -17.30
CA ILE A 20 1.74 0.11 -16.67
C ILE A 20 0.41 0.87 -16.55
N ASP A 21 0.42 2.14 -16.16
CA ASP A 21 -0.77 2.99 -16.12
C ASP A 21 -1.45 3.10 -17.50
N GLY A 22 -0.66 3.25 -18.56
CA GLY A 22 -1.17 3.23 -19.93
C GLY A 22 -1.77 1.89 -20.34
N LEU A 23 -1.13 0.77 -19.98
CA LEU A 23 -1.62 -0.58 -20.29
C LEU A 23 -2.91 -0.93 -19.52
N LEU A 24 -3.05 -0.47 -18.28
CA LEU A 24 -4.25 -0.67 -17.46
C LEU A 24 -5.50 0.00 -18.06
N GLN A 25 -5.32 1.03 -18.89
CA GLN A 25 -6.43 1.68 -19.61
C GLN A 25 -6.93 0.85 -20.79
N THR A 26 -6.23 -0.22 -21.18
CA THR A 26 -6.63 -1.11 -22.28
C THR A 26 -7.38 -2.33 -21.74
N GLN A 27 -8.60 -2.53 -22.21
CA GLN A 27 -9.50 -3.57 -21.69
C GLN A 27 -8.91 -5.00 -21.80
N SER A 28 -8.12 -5.27 -22.84
CA SER A 28 -7.50 -6.59 -23.06
C SER A 28 -6.42 -6.95 -22.04
N HIS A 29 -5.75 -5.96 -21.46
CA HIS A 29 -4.64 -6.17 -20.52
C HIS A 29 -5.05 -5.90 -19.07
N HIS A 30 -6.19 -5.23 -18.87
CA HIS A 30 -6.65 -4.78 -17.57
C HIS A 30 -6.77 -5.93 -16.56
N GLU A 31 -7.57 -6.96 -16.88
CA GLU A 31 -7.84 -8.05 -15.93
C GLU A 31 -6.55 -8.82 -15.58
N GLN A 32 -5.73 -9.11 -16.58
CA GLN A 32 -4.47 -9.83 -16.39
C GLN A 32 -3.48 -9.02 -15.52
N LEU A 33 -3.32 -7.72 -15.79
CA LEU A 33 -2.43 -6.87 -15.01
C LEU A 33 -2.93 -6.66 -13.59
N MET A 34 -4.25 -6.49 -13.41
CA MET A 34 -4.85 -6.40 -12.09
C MET A 34 -4.54 -7.65 -11.25
N ARG A 35 -4.84 -8.83 -11.78
CA ARG A 35 -4.67 -10.09 -11.05
C ARG A 35 -3.22 -10.49 -10.81
N MET A 36 -2.35 -10.31 -11.80
CA MET A 36 -0.97 -10.82 -11.72
C MET A 36 0.02 -9.83 -11.11
N VAL A 37 -0.29 -8.53 -11.13
CA VAL A 37 0.65 -7.48 -10.74
C VAL A 37 0.08 -6.59 -9.66
N ILE A 38 -1.07 -5.95 -9.90
CA ILE A 38 -1.58 -4.89 -9.01
C ILE A 38 -2.10 -5.47 -7.69
N GLU A 39 -2.97 -6.48 -7.75
CA GLU A 39 -3.56 -7.11 -6.56
C GLU A 39 -2.49 -7.75 -5.66
N PRO A 40 -1.52 -8.54 -6.16
CA PRO A 40 -0.45 -9.09 -5.32
C PRO A 40 0.40 -8.00 -4.67
N LEU A 41 0.80 -6.96 -5.40
CA LEU A 41 1.59 -5.87 -4.84
C LEU A 41 0.81 -5.08 -3.78
N ALA A 42 -0.50 -4.89 -3.98
CA ALA A 42 -1.37 -4.26 -3.00
C ALA A 42 -1.47 -5.08 -1.71
N ALA A 43 -1.66 -6.40 -1.84
CA ALA A 43 -1.71 -7.33 -0.70
C ALA A 43 -0.39 -7.32 0.09
N MET A 44 0.75 -7.42 -0.59
CA MET A 44 2.07 -7.35 0.04
C MET A 44 2.28 -6.04 0.80
N LYS A 45 1.87 -4.90 0.22
CA LYS A 45 1.97 -3.60 0.87
C LYS A 45 1.08 -3.53 2.12
N GLN A 46 -0.14 -4.03 2.04
CA GLN A 46 -1.07 -4.06 3.16
C GLN A 46 -0.54 -4.94 4.30
N GLU A 47 0.00 -6.11 3.98
CA GLU A 47 0.63 -6.99 4.96
C GLU A 47 1.81 -6.30 5.68
N GLN A 48 2.71 -5.66 4.95
CA GLN A 48 3.81 -4.90 5.53
C GLN A 48 3.32 -3.78 6.46
N GLN A 49 2.27 -3.06 6.06
CA GLN A 49 1.67 -2.01 6.89
C GLN A 49 1.05 -2.58 8.17
N GLN A 50 0.38 -3.73 8.10
CA GLN A 50 -0.19 -4.39 9.27
C GLN A 50 0.89 -4.89 10.24
N LEU A 51 1.97 -5.49 9.72
CA LEU A 51 3.12 -5.89 10.52
C LEU A 51 3.73 -4.68 11.24
N ARG A 52 3.96 -3.58 10.51
CA ARG A 52 4.47 -2.34 11.09
C ARG A 52 3.55 -1.77 12.16
N ALA A 53 2.24 -1.80 11.96
CA ALA A 53 1.26 -1.33 12.93
C ALA A 53 1.29 -2.18 14.22
N LYS A 54 1.41 -3.51 14.10
CA LYS A 54 1.55 -4.41 15.25
C LYS A 54 2.83 -4.15 16.05
N GLU A 55 3.96 -3.95 15.36
CA GLU A 55 5.22 -3.57 16.00
C GLU A 55 5.07 -2.27 16.81
N VAL A 56 4.47 -1.24 16.22
CA VAL A 56 4.28 0.07 16.88
C VAL A 56 3.32 -0.04 18.07
N ALA A 57 2.23 -0.81 17.93
CA ALA A 57 1.26 -1.02 19.01
C ALA A 57 1.88 -1.65 20.26
N THR A 58 2.94 -2.45 20.11
CA THR A 58 3.66 -3.06 21.24
C THR A 58 4.37 -2.00 22.11
N SER A 59 4.70 -0.84 21.54
CA SER A 59 5.30 0.29 22.26
C SER A 59 4.30 1.31 22.80
N LYS A 60 2.99 1.05 22.64
CA LYS A 60 1.93 1.97 23.05
C LYS A 60 1.75 1.91 24.58
N VAL A 61 1.94 3.05 25.23
CA VAL A 61 1.63 3.24 26.66
C VAL A 61 0.20 3.75 26.78
N ASP A 62 -0.70 2.95 27.33
CA ASP A 62 -2.06 3.38 27.64
C ASP A 62 -2.09 4.07 29.02
N PHE A 63 -2.35 5.39 29.03
CA PHE A 63 -2.33 6.23 30.25
C PHE A 63 -3.63 6.18 31.07
N PHE A 64 -4.65 5.46 30.62
CA PHE A 64 -5.93 5.35 31.30
C PHE A 64 -6.25 3.89 31.64
N THR A 65 -6.04 3.50 32.89
CA THR A 65 -6.86 2.46 33.53
C THR A 65 -8.09 3.14 34.11
N MET A 66 -9.25 2.88 33.50
CA MET A 66 -10.55 3.35 33.99
C MET A 66 -10.76 2.85 35.42
N VAL A 67 -10.67 3.76 36.39
CA VAL A 67 -11.00 3.46 37.78
C VAL A 67 -12.51 3.59 37.90
N ARG A 68 -13.21 2.47 38.09
CA ARG A 68 -14.56 2.50 38.67
C ARG A 68 -14.38 2.81 40.15
N GLY A 69 -14.38 4.09 40.50
CA GLY A 69 -14.68 4.50 41.87
C GLY A 69 -16.18 4.32 42.05
N GLU A 70 -16.58 3.23 42.70
CA GLU A 70 -17.95 3.06 43.20
C GLU A 70 -17.93 3.47 44.68
N ASP A 71 -18.95 4.23 45.08
CA ASP A 71 -19.13 4.89 46.39
C ASP A 71 -19.02 3.97 47.61
#